data_AF-A0AAD9SCM8-F1
#
_entry.id   AF-A0AAD9SCM8-F1
#
_cell.length_a   1.000
_cell.length_b   1.000
_cell.length_c   1.000
_cell.angle_alpha   90.00
_cell.angle_beta   90.00
_cell.angle_gamma   90.00
#
_symmetry.space_group_name_H-M   'P 1'
#
loop_
_entity.id
_entity.type
_entity.pdbx_description
1 polymer ?
#
loop_
_entity_poly.entity_id
_entity_poly.type
_entity_poly.pdbx_seq_one_letter_code
_entity_poly.pdbx_strand_id
1 'polypeptide(L)'
;MASASIGSGITNDGENRIMGMMVGSAVADAAGIYTTNLTKDQAAQAYPERRILASVKADEVTHHFPDPHRAKYEDGDWSEATEMALCTLLYHTHGVARENLARRLRQLSFDGNRAYDMAPIDLGQPIKSIVESPYYLNDPEVAAKNAWVYSNKGANDTNGSNAPLLRIHPFAAIATRRNLYQSLKGANVNCRDTHVDSKCNLSVMMATALLRGLLRREVQTEQQIDPLLQRCKDHIDLMAFQKYPSLYTDNTKPTPIPFLRMNYGVGSRSELSRLLSAETLEELQLDDKRQSGEVWRCLAAGIFCLRTAMVRLEDASGQQREALRKTLFEQLITDLIFQGGDAQANATFAGALLGAYLGYDAIPEQWREGLSHKNFLMRKSKMLCLMTRAVEGGYNNEPDSKLYPARNELERREILTRTANRRAARLDMLRQRRRDAS
;
A
#
# COMPACT_ATOMS: atom_id res chain seq x y z
N MET A 1 13.09 -22.79 -23.58
CA MET A 1 14.24 -22.53 -22.68
C MET A 1 13.77 -22.74 -21.26
N ALA A 2 14.47 -23.59 -20.51
CA ALA A 2 14.03 -24.11 -19.22
C ALA A 2 13.68 -22.99 -18.24
N SER A 3 12.46 -23.01 -17.71
CA SER A 3 12.10 -22.23 -16.54
C SER A 3 12.92 -22.77 -15.37
N ALA A 4 13.89 -22.01 -14.89
CA ALA A 4 14.48 -22.28 -13.59
C ALA A 4 13.32 -22.30 -12.58
N SER A 5 13.06 -23.45 -11.96
CA SER A 5 12.14 -23.54 -10.84
C SER A 5 12.69 -22.62 -9.76
N ILE A 6 12.02 -21.50 -9.52
CA ILE A 6 12.28 -20.68 -8.33
C ILE A 6 11.99 -21.60 -7.15
N GLY A 7 13.05 -22.07 -6.47
CA GLY A 7 12.91 -22.94 -5.32
C GLY A 7 11.95 -22.31 -4.31
N SER A 8 11.00 -23.09 -3.81
CA SER A 8 9.95 -22.67 -2.88
C SER A 8 10.46 -22.31 -1.48
N GLY A 9 11.77 -22.43 -1.23
CA GLY A 9 12.38 -22.14 0.06
C GLY A 9 12.83 -20.69 0.18
N ILE A 10 12.36 -20.01 1.23
CA ILE A 10 13.00 -18.81 1.75
C ILE A 10 14.40 -19.20 2.25
N THR A 11 15.43 -18.54 1.75
CA THR A 11 16.82 -18.97 1.98
C THR A 11 17.53 -18.25 3.13
N ASN A 12 17.05 -17.06 3.52
CA ASN A 12 17.63 -16.26 4.59
C ASN A 12 16.64 -15.21 5.14
N ASP A 13 17.00 -14.51 6.22
CA ASP A 13 16.15 -13.49 6.87
C ASP A 13 15.85 -12.30 5.96
N GLY A 14 16.81 -11.83 5.16
CA GLY A 14 16.60 -10.72 4.23
C GLY A 14 15.56 -11.05 3.16
N GLU A 15 15.63 -12.26 2.60
CA GLU A 15 14.59 -12.80 1.73
C GLU A 15 13.26 -12.91 2.46
N ASN A 16 13.24 -13.48 3.66
CA ASN A 16 12.03 -13.68 4.46
C ASN A 16 11.28 -12.37 4.66
N ARG A 17 12.00 -11.27 4.96
CA ARG A 17 11.41 -9.95 5.19
C ARG A 17 10.92 -9.26 3.91
N ILE A 18 11.68 -9.34 2.81
CA ILE A 18 11.23 -8.74 1.54
C ILE A 18 10.03 -9.48 0.98
N MET A 19 10.06 -10.81 1.00
CA MET A 19 8.92 -11.65 0.62
C MET A 19 7.74 -11.38 1.55
N GLY A 20 7.99 -11.25 2.86
CA GLY A 20 6.97 -10.93 3.85
C GLY A 20 6.34 -9.57 3.59
N MET A 21 7.13 -8.55 3.28
CA MET A 21 6.63 -7.20 2.95
C MET A 21 5.73 -7.22 1.72
N MET A 22 6.17 -7.83 0.62
CA MET A 22 5.40 -7.85 -0.64
C MET A 22 4.12 -8.69 -0.51
N VAL A 23 4.24 -9.89 0.04
CA VAL A 23 3.11 -10.83 0.17
C VAL A 23 2.19 -10.41 1.29
N GLY A 24 2.72 -9.92 2.41
CA GLY A 24 1.94 -9.41 3.52
C GLY A 24 1.08 -8.21 3.12
N SER A 25 1.62 -7.31 2.30
CA SER A 25 0.84 -6.21 1.72
C SER A 25 -0.33 -6.73 0.87
N ALA A 26 -0.07 -7.66 -0.05
CA ALA A 26 -1.11 -8.20 -0.96
C ALA A 26 -2.16 -9.08 -0.26
N VAL A 27 -1.73 -9.89 0.72
CA VAL A 27 -2.64 -10.68 1.55
C VAL A 27 -3.55 -9.77 2.37
N ALA A 28 -2.99 -8.74 2.99
CA ALA A 28 -3.76 -7.80 3.79
C ALA A 28 -4.68 -6.92 2.94
N ASP A 29 -4.28 -6.62 1.70
CA ASP A 29 -5.11 -5.97 0.67
C ASP A 29 -6.36 -6.83 0.38
N ALA A 30 -6.17 -8.10 0.03
CA ALA A 30 -7.27 -9.05 -0.20
C ALA A 30 -8.15 -9.23 1.04
N ALA A 31 -7.55 -9.29 2.23
CA ALA A 31 -8.27 -9.41 3.51
C ALA A 31 -9.18 -8.21 3.76
N GLY A 32 -8.67 -6.99 3.55
CA GLY A 32 -9.40 -5.77 3.84
C GLY A 32 -10.58 -5.50 2.89
N ILE A 33 -10.63 -6.12 1.71
CA ILE A 33 -11.80 -6.05 0.81
C ILE A 33 -13.08 -6.52 1.53
N TYR A 34 -12.98 -7.48 2.45
CA TYR A 34 -14.13 -8.02 3.18
C TYR A 34 -14.90 -6.93 3.93
N THR A 35 -14.22 -5.94 4.50
CA THR A 35 -14.81 -4.94 5.41
C THR A 35 -14.69 -3.48 4.95
N THR A 36 -14.02 -3.21 3.82
CA THR A 36 -13.91 -1.86 3.24
C THR A 36 -15.26 -1.21 2.95
N ASN A 37 -15.44 0.07 3.26
CA ASN A 37 -16.70 0.82 3.18
C ASN A 37 -17.84 0.35 4.12
N LEU A 38 -17.63 -0.69 4.94
CA LEU A 38 -18.53 -1.00 6.06
C LEU A 38 -18.12 -0.16 7.27
N THR A 39 -19.06 0.21 8.12
CA THR A 39 -18.73 0.66 9.48
C THR A 39 -18.23 -0.51 10.31
N LYS A 40 -17.61 -0.22 11.46
CA LYS A 40 -17.20 -1.26 12.43
C LYS A 40 -18.37 -2.18 12.80
N ASP A 41 -19.53 -1.61 13.09
CA ASP A 41 -20.74 -2.37 13.44
C ASP A 41 -21.24 -3.23 12.27
N GLN A 42 -21.21 -2.69 11.05
CA GLN A 42 -21.60 -3.45 9.86
C GLN A 42 -20.65 -4.61 9.57
N ALA A 43 -19.35 -4.41 9.78
CA ALA A 43 -18.34 -5.46 9.64
C ALA A 43 -18.56 -6.58 10.68
N ALA A 44 -18.81 -6.23 11.94
CA ALA A 44 -19.11 -7.19 13.00
C ALA A 44 -20.40 -7.98 12.74
N GLN A 45 -21.44 -7.33 12.22
CA GLN A 45 -22.70 -8.00 11.84
C GLN A 45 -22.53 -8.89 10.61
N ALA A 46 -21.73 -8.47 9.64
CA ALA A 46 -21.48 -9.21 8.41
C ALA A 46 -20.66 -10.48 8.66
N TYR A 47 -19.73 -10.45 9.62
CA TYR A 47 -18.77 -11.52 9.87
C TYR A 47 -18.62 -11.75 11.39
N PRO A 48 -19.62 -12.33 12.07
CA PRO A 48 -19.65 -12.45 13.52
C PRO A 48 -18.49 -13.30 14.08
N GLU A 49 -18.02 -14.30 13.33
CA GLU A 49 -16.90 -15.17 13.73
C GLU A 49 -15.52 -14.54 13.47
N ARG A 50 -15.48 -13.38 12.80
CA ARG A 50 -14.26 -12.69 12.39
C ARG A 50 -13.31 -13.51 11.49
N ARG A 51 -13.81 -14.57 10.86
CA ARG A 51 -13.10 -15.37 9.86
C ARG A 51 -13.16 -14.68 8.50
N ILE A 52 -12.02 -14.56 7.83
CA ILE A 52 -11.86 -13.98 6.49
C ILE A 52 -10.81 -14.78 5.72
N LEU A 53 -10.84 -14.70 4.39
CA LEU A 53 -9.88 -15.42 3.52
C LEU A 53 -9.75 -16.91 3.89
N ALA A 54 -10.88 -17.57 4.13
CA ALA A 54 -10.89 -18.99 4.47
C ALA A 54 -10.28 -19.82 3.33
N SER A 55 -9.45 -20.78 3.73
CA SER A 55 -8.73 -21.70 2.85
C SER A 55 -9.66 -22.38 1.85
N VAL A 56 -9.25 -22.46 0.59
CA VAL A 56 -9.86 -23.32 -0.45
C VAL A 56 -9.83 -24.82 -0.04
N LYS A 57 -9.13 -25.17 1.06
CA LYS A 57 -9.05 -26.51 1.65
C LYS A 57 -9.96 -26.73 2.87
N ALA A 58 -10.72 -25.74 3.32
CA ALA A 58 -11.71 -25.90 4.39
C ALA A 58 -13.12 -25.96 3.79
N ASP A 59 -13.98 -26.82 4.34
CA ASP A 59 -15.36 -27.00 3.88
C ASP A 59 -16.27 -25.75 4.07
N GLU A 60 -15.73 -24.68 4.66
CA GLU A 60 -16.43 -23.42 4.95
C GLU A 60 -15.67 -22.23 4.36
N VAL A 61 -15.99 -21.86 3.11
CA VAL A 61 -15.47 -20.63 2.49
C VAL A 61 -16.26 -19.43 3.01
N THR A 62 -15.59 -18.48 3.68
CA THR A 62 -16.21 -17.18 3.99
C THR A 62 -16.33 -16.37 2.72
N HIS A 63 -17.55 -16.09 2.27
CA HIS A 63 -17.78 -15.26 1.09
C HIS A 63 -17.89 -13.78 1.42
N HIS A 64 -17.62 -12.94 0.42
CA HIS A 64 -17.79 -11.50 0.54
C HIS A 64 -19.24 -11.08 0.85
N PHE A 65 -19.37 -9.99 1.61
CA PHE A 65 -20.63 -9.30 1.82
C PHE A 65 -21.27 -8.90 0.47
N PRO A 66 -22.59 -9.09 0.27
CA PRO A 66 -23.24 -8.94 -1.04
C PRO A 66 -23.53 -7.47 -1.39
N ASP A 67 -22.49 -6.74 -1.80
CA ASP A 67 -22.61 -5.34 -2.24
C ASP A 67 -21.85 -5.05 -3.55
N PRO A 68 -22.12 -3.89 -4.19
CA PRO A 68 -21.46 -3.52 -5.45
C PRO A 68 -19.93 -3.34 -5.35
N HIS A 69 -19.38 -3.08 -4.16
CA HIS A 69 -17.94 -2.93 -3.97
C HIS A 69 -17.26 -4.31 -4.05
N ARG A 70 -17.69 -5.29 -3.24
CA ARG A 70 -17.09 -6.63 -3.26
C ARG A 70 -17.43 -7.44 -4.50
N ALA A 71 -18.52 -7.13 -5.19
CA ALA A 71 -18.86 -7.76 -6.47
C ALA A 71 -17.80 -7.50 -7.56
N LYS A 72 -16.86 -6.56 -7.34
CA LYS A 72 -15.72 -6.32 -8.22
C LYS A 72 -14.63 -7.40 -8.14
N TYR A 73 -14.61 -8.20 -7.08
CA TYR A 73 -13.48 -9.06 -6.70
C TYR A 73 -13.92 -10.51 -6.50
N GLU A 74 -13.23 -11.45 -7.14
CA GLU A 74 -13.29 -12.87 -6.80
C GLU A 74 -12.67 -13.15 -5.42
N ASP A 75 -12.92 -14.34 -4.86
CA ASP A 75 -12.35 -14.71 -3.57
C ASP A 75 -10.83 -14.86 -3.74
N GLY A 76 -10.05 -14.13 -2.95
CA GLY A 76 -8.58 -14.11 -3.04
C GLY A 76 -7.99 -13.05 -3.98
N ASP A 77 -8.83 -12.28 -4.68
CA ASP A 77 -8.36 -11.12 -5.45
C ASP A 77 -7.80 -10.03 -4.53
N TRP A 78 -6.73 -9.39 -4.99
CA TRP A 78 -6.24 -8.12 -4.42
C TRP A 78 -6.79 -6.92 -5.19
N SER A 79 -6.64 -5.72 -4.62
CA SER A 79 -7.17 -4.49 -5.21
C SER A 79 -6.14 -3.75 -6.08
N GLU A 80 -6.46 -2.52 -6.48
CA GLU A 80 -5.54 -1.62 -7.16
C GLU A 80 -4.28 -1.31 -6.34
N ALA A 81 -4.32 -1.46 -5.02
CA ALA A 81 -3.18 -1.16 -4.17
C ALA A 81 -1.99 -2.08 -4.48
N THR A 82 -2.24 -3.39 -4.57
CA THR A 82 -1.23 -4.38 -4.97
C THR A 82 -0.78 -4.16 -6.42
N GLU A 83 -1.69 -3.84 -7.34
CA GLU A 83 -1.36 -3.56 -8.74
C GLU A 83 -0.46 -2.32 -8.91
N MET A 84 -0.74 -1.26 -8.15
CA MET A 84 0.08 -0.06 -8.13
C MET A 84 1.46 -0.33 -7.53
N ALA A 85 1.55 -1.18 -6.50
CA ALA A 85 2.83 -1.61 -5.95
C ALA A 85 3.64 -2.41 -6.98
N LEU A 86 2.99 -3.33 -7.71
CA LEU A 86 3.62 -4.05 -8.82
C LEU A 86 4.10 -3.08 -9.92
N CYS A 87 3.35 -2.02 -10.23
CA CYS A 87 3.82 -0.96 -11.13
C CYS A 87 5.08 -0.27 -10.61
N THR A 88 5.14 0.08 -9.31
CA THR A 88 6.32 0.66 -8.65
C THR A 88 7.52 -0.29 -8.73
N LEU A 89 7.31 -1.59 -8.52
CA LEU A 89 8.36 -2.59 -8.62
C LEU A 89 8.89 -2.70 -10.06
N LEU A 90 7.99 -2.94 -11.01
CA LEU A 90 8.34 -3.21 -12.41
C LEU A 90 8.96 -2.02 -13.13
N TYR A 91 8.77 -0.77 -12.67
CA TYR A 91 9.49 0.36 -13.25
C TYR A 91 11.01 0.23 -13.05
N HIS A 92 11.48 -0.39 -11.97
CA HIS A 92 12.91 -0.52 -11.67
C HIS A 92 13.62 -1.64 -12.46
N THR A 93 12.90 -2.41 -13.29
CA THR A 93 13.43 -3.58 -14.02
C THR A 93 13.96 -3.26 -15.42
N HIS A 94 13.55 -2.15 -16.03
CA HIS A 94 13.82 -1.83 -17.44
C HIS A 94 14.50 -0.47 -17.65
N GLY A 95 15.42 -0.09 -16.76
CA GLY A 95 16.12 1.20 -16.83
C GLY A 95 15.34 2.32 -16.12
N VAL A 96 16.10 3.21 -15.48
CA VAL A 96 15.63 4.17 -14.47
C VAL A 96 15.05 5.44 -15.10
N ALA A 97 13.98 5.31 -15.88
CA ALA A 97 13.23 6.47 -16.37
C ALA A 97 11.94 6.65 -15.56
N ARG A 98 11.74 7.85 -15.00
CA ARG A 98 10.48 8.30 -14.37
C ARG A 98 9.26 8.02 -15.27
N GLU A 99 9.46 8.16 -16.57
CA GLU A 99 8.48 7.85 -17.62
C GLU A 99 7.95 6.41 -17.56
N ASN A 100 8.75 5.43 -17.13
CA ASN A 100 8.33 4.03 -17.07
C ASN A 100 7.24 3.79 -16.01
N LEU A 101 7.31 4.47 -14.87
CA LEU A 101 6.27 4.36 -13.84
C LEU A 101 4.96 5.00 -14.32
N ALA A 102 5.03 6.19 -14.92
CA ALA A 102 3.87 6.88 -15.46
C ALA A 102 3.17 6.06 -16.55
N ARG A 103 3.94 5.47 -17.49
CA ARG A 103 3.41 4.57 -18.52
C ARG A 103 2.70 3.35 -17.91
N ARG A 104 3.27 2.74 -16.87
CA ARG A 104 2.66 1.59 -16.18
C ARG A 104 1.36 1.94 -15.47
N LEU A 105 1.34 3.03 -14.70
CA LEU A 105 0.13 3.47 -13.99
C LEU A 105 -0.99 3.85 -14.97
N ARG A 106 -0.64 4.50 -16.08
CA ARG A 106 -1.60 4.78 -17.16
C ARG A 106 -2.11 3.52 -17.83
N GLN A 107 -1.22 2.57 -18.13
CA GLN A 107 -1.61 1.28 -18.71
C GLN A 107 -2.52 0.51 -17.75
N LEU A 108 -2.25 0.51 -16.44
CA LEU A 108 -3.11 -0.09 -15.43
C LEU A 108 -4.53 0.51 -15.47
N SER A 109 -4.65 1.84 -15.59
CA SER A 109 -5.94 2.54 -15.68
C SER A 109 -6.76 2.19 -16.92
N PHE A 110 -6.11 2.11 -18.09
CA PHE A 110 -6.82 1.92 -19.37
C PHE A 110 -6.92 0.47 -19.84
N ASP A 111 -5.93 -0.35 -19.53
CA ASP A 111 -5.74 -1.67 -20.17
C ASP A 111 -5.64 -2.82 -19.14
N GLY A 112 -5.58 -2.49 -17.84
CA GLY A 112 -5.39 -3.44 -16.74
C GLY A 112 -3.98 -4.04 -16.71
N ASN A 113 -3.80 -5.10 -15.92
CA ASN A 113 -2.54 -5.84 -15.88
C ASN A 113 -2.50 -6.91 -16.97
N ARG A 114 -1.74 -6.60 -18.03
CA ARG A 114 -1.62 -7.43 -19.23
C ARG A 114 -0.83 -8.71 -19.01
N ALA A 115 -0.08 -8.85 -17.91
CA ALA A 115 0.71 -10.05 -17.62
C ALA A 115 -0.16 -11.30 -17.36
N TYR A 116 -1.40 -11.11 -16.89
CA TYR A 116 -2.35 -12.18 -16.61
C TYR A 116 -3.78 -11.82 -17.07
N ASP A 117 -3.89 -10.96 -18.08
CA ASP A 117 -5.16 -10.46 -18.67
C ASP A 117 -6.18 -9.94 -17.64
N MET A 118 -5.68 -9.27 -16.59
CA MET A 118 -6.55 -8.52 -15.69
C MET A 118 -7.19 -7.35 -16.44
N ALA A 119 -8.50 -7.18 -16.27
CA ALA A 119 -9.23 -6.03 -16.78
C ALA A 119 -8.76 -4.72 -16.11
N PRO A 120 -9.06 -3.55 -16.71
CA PRO A 120 -8.83 -2.27 -16.04
C PRO A 120 -9.46 -2.25 -14.65
N ILE A 121 -8.64 -1.97 -13.64
CA ILE A 121 -9.10 -1.85 -12.26
C ILE A 121 -9.69 -0.46 -12.04
N ASP A 122 -10.68 -0.36 -11.15
CA ASP A 122 -11.35 0.91 -10.87
C ASP A 122 -10.50 1.74 -9.91
N LEU A 123 -9.44 2.36 -10.43
CA LEU A 123 -8.57 3.25 -9.66
C LEU A 123 -9.42 4.34 -8.97
N GLY A 124 -9.10 4.62 -7.70
CA GLY A 124 -9.69 5.73 -6.98
C GLY A 124 -9.66 7.05 -7.77
N GLN A 125 -10.74 7.82 -7.72
CA GLN A 125 -10.92 9.04 -8.52
C GLN A 125 -9.74 10.02 -8.47
N PRO A 126 -9.09 10.30 -7.32
CA PRO A 126 -7.96 11.21 -7.26
C PRO A 126 -6.81 10.80 -8.18
N ILE A 127 -6.34 9.55 -8.10
CA ILE A 127 -5.23 9.08 -8.94
C ILE A 127 -5.68 8.90 -10.40
N LYS A 128 -6.90 8.42 -10.63
CA LYS A 128 -7.46 8.19 -11.97
C LYS A 128 -7.42 9.47 -12.81
N SER A 129 -7.91 10.58 -12.26
CA SER A 129 -7.90 11.88 -12.94
C SER A 129 -6.51 12.35 -13.38
N ILE A 130 -5.47 11.89 -12.68
CA ILE A 130 -4.07 12.25 -12.93
C ILE A 130 -3.47 11.37 -14.00
N VAL A 131 -3.58 10.05 -13.86
CA VAL A 131 -2.95 9.10 -14.79
C VAL A 131 -3.62 9.06 -16.16
N GLU A 132 -4.91 9.41 -16.22
CA GLU A 132 -5.67 9.51 -17.47
C GLU A 132 -5.50 10.86 -18.18
N SER A 133 -4.89 11.85 -17.53
CA SER A 133 -4.60 13.16 -18.13
C SER A 133 -3.75 13.00 -19.40
N PRO A 134 -4.05 13.73 -20.49
CA PRO A 134 -3.23 13.72 -21.70
C PRO A 134 -1.80 14.23 -21.43
N TYR A 135 -1.61 15.06 -20.40
CA TYR A 135 -0.31 15.62 -20.03
C TYR A 135 0.53 14.70 -19.13
N TYR A 136 -0.06 13.62 -18.61
CA TYR A 136 0.57 12.78 -17.58
C TYR A 136 1.90 12.17 -18.01
N LEU A 137 1.99 11.67 -19.24
CA LEU A 137 3.21 11.02 -19.73
C LEU A 137 4.33 12.01 -20.02
N ASN A 138 4.00 13.28 -20.27
CA ASN A 138 4.99 14.33 -20.54
C ASN A 138 5.61 14.84 -19.24
N ASP A 139 4.77 15.18 -18.26
CA ASP A 139 5.21 15.62 -16.94
C ASP A 139 4.22 15.14 -15.86
N PRO A 140 4.51 13.99 -15.23
CA PRO A 140 3.66 13.40 -14.20
C PRO A 140 3.39 14.33 -13.01
N GLU A 141 4.38 15.13 -12.61
CA GLU A 141 4.26 16.01 -11.45
C GLU A 141 3.45 17.26 -11.75
N VAL A 142 3.60 17.83 -12.95
CA VAL A 142 2.74 18.94 -13.38
C VAL A 142 1.30 18.45 -13.53
N ALA A 143 1.07 17.27 -14.09
CA ALA A 143 -0.27 16.68 -14.17
C ALA A 143 -0.88 16.47 -12.77
N ALA A 144 -0.12 15.92 -11.83
CA ALA A 144 -0.55 15.74 -10.45
C ALA A 144 -0.83 17.09 -9.74
N LYS A 145 0.01 18.10 -9.98
CA LYS A 145 -0.19 19.46 -9.45
C LYS A 145 -1.46 20.10 -9.98
N ASN A 146 -1.70 19.99 -11.29
CA ASN A 146 -2.89 20.55 -11.92
C ASN A 146 -4.16 19.90 -11.38
N ALA A 147 -4.17 18.57 -11.24
CA ALA A 147 -5.30 17.85 -10.66
C ALA A 147 -5.55 18.26 -9.20
N TRP A 148 -4.50 18.37 -8.39
CA TRP A 148 -4.61 18.80 -6.99
C TRP A 148 -5.15 20.23 -6.86
N VAL A 149 -4.65 21.19 -7.66
CA VAL A 149 -5.19 22.56 -7.66
C VAL A 149 -6.66 22.58 -8.05
N TYR A 150 -7.04 21.80 -9.07
CA TYR A 150 -8.41 21.72 -9.57
C TYR A 150 -9.37 21.06 -8.58
N SER A 151 -9.00 19.89 -8.03
CA SER A 151 -9.82 19.14 -7.06
C SER A 151 -10.11 19.94 -5.80
N ASN A 152 -9.16 20.80 -5.40
CA ASN A 152 -9.28 21.56 -4.17
C ASN A 152 -9.98 22.89 -4.37
N LYS A 153 -10.37 23.26 -5.61
CA LYS A 153 -10.88 24.60 -5.95
C LYS A 153 -9.97 25.73 -5.45
N GLY A 154 -8.66 25.48 -5.40
CA GLY A 154 -7.68 26.41 -4.81
C GLY A 154 -7.64 26.46 -3.27
N ALA A 155 -8.33 25.56 -2.56
CA ALA A 155 -8.22 25.42 -1.12
C ALA A 155 -6.87 24.79 -0.72
N ASN A 156 -6.37 25.21 0.44
CA ASN A 156 -5.01 24.92 0.86
C ASN A 156 -4.87 23.64 1.72
N ASP A 157 -5.96 23.05 2.20
CA ASP A 157 -5.95 21.90 3.13
C ASP A 157 -6.88 20.79 2.63
N THR A 158 -6.31 19.59 2.42
CA THR A 158 -7.05 18.38 2.03
C THR A 158 -6.72 17.24 2.97
N ASN A 159 -7.58 16.23 3.01
CA ASN A 159 -7.30 14.98 3.72
C ASN A 159 -6.05 14.25 3.18
N GLY A 160 -5.64 14.50 1.92
CA GLY A 160 -4.51 13.84 1.28
C GLY A 160 -4.80 12.35 1.00
N SER A 161 -4.61 11.90 -0.24
CA SER A 161 -4.90 10.51 -0.62
C SER A 161 -3.86 9.52 -0.08
N ASN A 162 -4.33 8.35 0.38
CA ASN A 162 -3.48 7.23 0.78
C ASN A 162 -2.86 6.44 -0.39
N ALA A 163 -3.34 6.58 -1.62
CA ALA A 163 -2.85 5.85 -2.80
C ALA A 163 -1.31 5.79 -2.98
N PRO A 164 -0.53 6.88 -2.81
CA PRO A 164 0.93 6.81 -2.93
C PRO A 164 1.59 6.03 -1.79
N LEU A 165 0.97 6.00 -0.59
CA LEU A 165 1.44 5.21 0.56
C LEU A 165 1.32 3.71 0.30
N LEU A 166 0.20 3.27 -0.29
CA LEU A 166 -0.08 1.84 -0.52
C LEU A 166 0.93 1.18 -1.48
N ARG A 167 1.50 1.96 -2.41
CA ARG A 167 2.39 1.46 -3.47
C ARG A 167 3.88 1.70 -3.25
N ILE A 168 4.29 2.24 -2.10
CA ILE A 168 5.68 2.67 -1.88
C ILE A 168 6.62 1.54 -1.45
N HIS A 169 6.08 0.46 -0.87
CA HIS A 169 6.88 -0.58 -0.23
C HIS A 169 7.93 -1.26 -1.13
N PRO A 170 7.70 -1.51 -2.45
CA PRO A 170 8.74 -2.07 -3.30
C PRO A 170 9.91 -1.09 -3.51
N PHE A 171 9.62 0.21 -3.62
CA PHE A 171 10.65 1.25 -3.66
C PHE A 171 11.45 1.29 -2.35
N ALA A 172 10.80 1.14 -1.19
CA ALA A 172 11.49 1.13 0.10
C ALA A 172 12.51 -0.02 0.21
N ALA A 173 12.18 -1.21 -0.31
CA ALA A 173 13.13 -2.32 -0.41
C ALA A 173 14.31 -1.99 -1.32
N ILE A 174 14.09 -1.39 -2.49
CA ILE A 174 15.18 -0.96 -3.38
C ILE A 174 16.05 0.12 -2.72
N ALA A 175 15.43 1.02 -1.95
CA ALA A 175 16.09 2.08 -1.21
C ALA A 175 16.95 1.57 -0.04
N THR A 176 16.90 0.28 0.32
CA THR A 176 17.85 -0.32 1.26
C THR A 176 19.30 -0.19 0.82
N ARG A 177 19.55 0.00 -0.48
CA ARG A 177 20.88 0.25 -1.05
C ARG A 177 21.34 1.71 -0.97
N ARG A 178 20.49 2.59 -0.44
CA ARG A 178 20.73 4.04 -0.35
C ARG A 178 20.83 4.47 1.09
N ASN A 179 21.46 5.63 1.32
CA ASN A 179 21.38 6.28 2.63
C ASN A 179 19.96 6.85 2.85
N LEU A 180 19.64 7.23 4.09
CA LEU A 180 18.30 7.71 4.44
C LEU A 180 17.88 8.90 3.58
N TYR A 181 18.72 9.93 3.47
CA TYR A 181 18.44 11.15 2.68
C TYR A 181 18.06 10.82 1.22
N GLN A 182 18.87 10.01 0.54
CA GLN A 182 18.62 9.58 -0.84
C GLN A 182 17.32 8.76 -0.97
N SER A 183 16.99 7.98 0.06
CA SER A 183 15.76 7.19 0.11
C SER A 183 14.53 8.09 0.23
N LEU A 184 14.57 9.08 1.13
CA LEU A 184 13.48 10.05 1.32
C LEU A 184 13.26 10.91 0.07
N LYS A 185 14.34 11.39 -0.55
CA LYS A 185 14.27 12.14 -1.82
C LYS A 185 13.62 11.32 -2.93
N GLY A 186 13.97 10.05 -3.08
CA GLY A 186 13.35 9.20 -4.10
C GLY A 186 11.89 8.84 -3.79
N ALA A 187 11.53 8.67 -2.51
CA ALA A 187 10.14 8.48 -2.10
C ALA A 187 9.29 9.70 -2.41
N ASN A 188 9.83 10.90 -2.17
CA ASN A 188 9.19 12.17 -2.54
C ASN A 188 8.93 12.26 -4.05
N VAL A 189 9.91 11.93 -4.89
CA VAL A 189 9.71 11.89 -6.35
C VAL A 189 8.60 10.89 -6.73
N ASN A 190 8.64 9.66 -6.18
CA ASN A 190 7.65 8.63 -6.48
C ASN A 190 6.22 9.05 -6.10
N CYS A 191 6.05 9.74 -4.96
CA CYS A 191 4.77 10.29 -4.54
C CYS A 191 4.30 11.37 -5.50
N ARG A 192 5.16 12.35 -5.81
CA ARG A 192 4.85 13.52 -6.65
C ARG A 192 4.50 13.18 -8.09
N ASP A 193 4.87 11.99 -8.58
CA ASP A 193 4.39 11.45 -9.85
C ASP A 193 2.87 11.21 -9.89
N THR A 194 2.19 11.32 -8.75
CA THR A 194 0.72 11.15 -8.67
C THR A 194 0.09 12.08 -7.64
N HIS A 195 0.77 12.47 -6.57
CA HIS A 195 0.20 13.21 -5.45
C HIS A 195 1.21 14.22 -4.93
N VAL A 196 0.93 15.50 -5.14
CA VAL A 196 1.82 16.60 -4.71
C VAL A 196 1.49 17.12 -3.31
N ASP A 197 0.40 16.66 -2.69
CA ASP A 197 -0.01 17.07 -1.34
C ASP A 197 1.08 16.72 -0.31
N SER A 198 1.38 17.65 0.59
CA SER A 198 2.44 17.44 1.59
C SER A 198 2.10 16.36 2.61
N LYS A 199 0.82 16.11 2.92
CA LYS A 199 0.41 14.99 3.81
C LYS A 199 0.81 13.64 3.18
N CYS A 200 0.56 13.48 1.88
CA CYS A 200 0.97 12.30 1.12
C CYS A 200 2.50 12.15 1.08
N ASN A 201 3.20 13.24 0.76
CA ASN A 201 4.66 13.25 0.66
C ASN A 201 5.35 12.86 1.97
N LEU A 202 4.91 13.44 3.08
CA LEU A 202 5.40 13.08 4.41
C LEU A 202 5.20 11.58 4.68
N SER A 203 3.99 11.10 4.43
CA SER A 203 3.61 9.74 4.77
C SER A 203 4.41 8.71 3.99
N VAL A 204 4.66 8.92 2.70
CA VAL A 204 5.53 8.01 1.93
C VAL A 204 6.98 8.04 2.38
N MET A 205 7.47 9.19 2.88
CA MET A 205 8.83 9.34 3.40
C MET A 205 8.99 8.58 4.72
N MET A 206 8.04 8.74 5.65
CA MET A 206 7.97 7.98 6.90
C MET A 206 7.85 6.48 6.65
N ALA A 207 6.94 6.07 5.75
CA ALA A 207 6.79 4.68 5.35
C ALA A 207 8.06 4.09 4.73
N THR A 208 8.71 4.83 3.83
CA THR A 208 9.98 4.42 3.23
C THR A 208 11.05 4.24 4.28
N ALA A 209 11.18 5.18 5.22
CA ALA A 209 12.16 5.10 6.29
C ALA A 209 11.93 3.86 7.17
N LEU A 210 10.70 3.63 7.60
CA LEU A 210 10.32 2.48 8.41
C LEU A 210 10.58 1.16 7.69
N LEU A 211 10.00 0.96 6.51
CA LEU A 211 10.17 -0.28 5.74
C LEU A 211 11.64 -0.54 5.43
N ARG A 212 12.38 0.48 4.97
CA ARG A 212 13.83 0.37 4.75
C ARG A 212 14.58 -0.01 6.04
N GLY A 213 14.22 0.61 7.16
CA GLY A 213 14.83 0.36 8.47
C GLY A 213 14.56 -1.06 8.97
N LEU A 214 13.33 -1.55 8.83
CA LEU A 214 12.94 -2.93 9.15
C LEU A 214 13.75 -3.94 8.32
N LEU A 215 13.83 -3.73 7.00
CA LEU A 215 14.57 -4.60 6.08
C LEU A 215 16.08 -4.59 6.34
N ARG A 216 16.63 -3.46 6.83
CA ARG A 216 18.06 -3.32 7.18
C ARG A 216 18.37 -3.65 8.64
N ARG A 217 17.36 -4.04 9.43
CA ARG A 217 17.49 -4.26 10.88
C ARG A 217 17.98 -3.02 11.64
N GLU A 218 17.77 -1.84 11.08
CA GLU A 218 18.01 -0.55 11.75
C GLU A 218 16.85 -0.18 12.69
N VAL A 219 15.66 -0.76 12.45
CA VAL A 219 14.48 -0.68 13.33
C VAL A 219 14.10 -2.11 13.71
N GLN A 220 14.13 -2.42 15.00
CA GLN A 220 13.87 -3.74 15.56
C GLN A 220 12.96 -3.69 16.79
N THR A 221 12.95 -2.55 17.51
CA THR A 221 12.11 -2.31 18.69
C THR A 221 11.21 -1.10 18.50
N GLU A 222 10.15 -1.03 19.30
CA GLU A 222 9.15 0.05 19.28
C GLU A 222 9.83 1.42 19.47
N GLN A 223 10.73 1.52 20.45
CA GLN A 223 11.42 2.77 20.84
C GLN A 223 12.22 3.42 19.71
N GLN A 224 12.53 2.69 18.64
CA GLN A 224 13.28 3.19 17.48
C GLN A 224 12.39 3.87 16.43
N ILE A 225 11.06 3.72 16.53
CA ILE A 225 10.10 4.30 15.57
C ILE A 225 10.10 5.82 15.67
N ASP A 226 9.88 6.40 16.83
CA ASP A 226 9.72 7.85 17.00
C ASP A 226 10.97 8.65 16.63
N PRO A 227 12.19 8.26 17.04
CA PRO A 227 13.40 8.92 16.57
C PRO A 227 13.54 8.90 15.04
N LEU A 228 13.13 7.81 14.38
CA LEU A 228 13.18 7.73 12.92
C LEU A 228 12.13 8.63 12.24
N LEU A 229 10.90 8.66 12.77
CA LEU A 229 9.84 9.54 12.29
C LEU A 229 10.22 11.01 12.46
N GLN A 230 10.86 11.36 13.58
CA GLN A 230 11.37 12.72 13.82
C GLN A 230 12.43 13.10 12.79
N ARG A 231 13.40 12.23 12.51
CA ARG A 231 14.41 12.46 11.44
C ARG A 231 13.78 12.71 10.07
N CYS A 232 12.64 12.08 9.77
CA CYS A 232 11.90 12.33 8.53
C CYS A 232 11.29 13.75 8.51
N LYS A 233 10.72 14.20 9.63
CA LYS A 233 10.19 15.57 9.79
C LYS A 233 11.31 16.61 9.63
N ASP A 234 12.44 16.41 10.29
CA ASP A 234 13.60 17.32 10.22
C ASP A 234 14.14 17.43 8.79
N HIS A 235 14.15 16.32 8.05
CA HIS A 235 14.58 16.30 6.66
C HIS A 235 13.66 17.14 5.74
N ILE A 236 12.35 17.12 6.00
CA ILE A 236 11.39 17.94 5.25
C ILE A 236 11.59 19.40 5.54
N ASP A 237 11.79 19.75 6.81
CA ASP A 237 12.10 21.13 7.22
C ASP A 237 13.41 21.61 6.55
N LEU A 238 14.42 20.74 6.44
CA LEU A 238 15.66 21.04 5.71
C LEU A 238 15.44 21.21 4.19
N MET A 239 14.68 20.31 3.55
CA MET A 239 14.37 20.44 2.11
C MET A 239 13.59 21.73 1.82
N ALA A 240 12.71 22.12 2.74
CA ALA A 240 11.98 23.37 2.64
C ALA A 240 12.91 24.59 2.70
N PHE A 241 13.82 24.58 3.68
CA PHE A 241 14.85 25.61 3.85
C PHE A 241 15.73 25.76 2.61
N GLN A 242 16.23 24.65 2.06
CA GLN A 242 17.11 24.66 0.89
C GLN A 242 16.41 25.21 -0.36
N LYS A 243 15.12 24.93 -0.54
CA LYS A 243 14.37 25.35 -1.74
C LYS A 243 13.96 26.82 -1.68
N TYR A 244 13.76 27.37 -0.48
CA TYR A 244 13.28 28.74 -0.28
C TYR A 244 14.06 29.47 0.83
N PRO A 245 15.37 29.69 0.67
CA PRO A 245 16.23 30.22 1.73
C PRO A 245 15.83 31.64 2.16
N SER A 246 15.36 32.46 1.23
CA SER A 246 14.90 33.84 1.47
C SER A 246 13.65 33.95 2.37
N LEU A 247 12.96 32.84 2.63
CA LEU A 247 11.81 32.79 3.53
C LEU A 247 12.20 32.58 5.00
N TYR A 248 13.47 32.26 5.28
CA TYR A 248 13.99 31.99 6.63
C TYR A 248 14.88 33.12 7.17
N THR A 249 15.02 34.21 6.42
CA THR A 249 15.91 35.34 6.75
C THR A 249 15.18 36.58 7.28
N ASP A 250 13.84 36.62 7.28
CA ASP A 250 13.05 37.73 7.82
C ASP A 250 12.46 37.37 9.19
N ASN A 251 13.14 37.79 10.26
CA ASN A 251 12.70 37.59 11.65
C ASN A 251 11.56 38.51 12.08
N THR A 252 11.12 39.45 11.24
CA THR A 252 10.11 40.47 11.60
C THR A 252 8.70 40.14 11.10
N LYS A 253 8.57 39.13 10.26
CA LYS A 253 7.29 38.60 9.79
C LYS A 253 7.35 37.08 9.84
N PRO A 254 6.48 36.38 10.61
CA PRO A 254 6.29 34.96 10.42
C PRO A 254 5.58 34.75 9.07
N THR A 255 6.33 34.88 7.97
CA THR A 255 5.76 34.86 6.62
C THR A 255 5.47 33.41 6.23
N PRO A 256 4.21 33.02 5.99
CA PRO A 256 3.84 31.62 5.76
C PRO A 256 4.39 31.09 4.44
N ILE A 257 5.11 29.95 4.47
CA ILE A 257 5.59 29.27 3.26
C ILE A 257 4.39 28.69 2.50
N PRO A 258 4.08 29.14 1.26
CA PRO A 258 2.88 28.68 0.56
C PRO A 258 2.94 27.22 0.10
N PHE A 259 4.11 26.63 -0.17
CA PHE A 259 4.12 25.27 -0.76
C PHE A 259 4.55 24.14 0.19
N LEU A 260 5.21 24.45 1.31
CA LEU A 260 5.70 23.44 2.27
C LEU A 260 5.08 23.58 3.67
N ARG A 261 4.54 24.76 4.05
CA ARG A 261 3.72 24.88 5.26
C ARG A 261 2.23 24.70 4.98
N MET A 262 1.77 24.66 3.73
CA MET A 262 0.34 24.66 3.45
C MET A 262 -0.44 23.48 4.07
N ASN A 263 0.18 22.34 4.41
CA ASN A 263 -0.41 21.34 5.34
C ASN A 263 0.50 20.96 6.53
N TYR A 264 1.40 21.85 6.96
CA TYR A 264 2.32 21.63 8.08
C TYR A 264 2.28 22.78 9.09
N GLY A 265 1.10 23.40 9.23
CA GLY A 265 0.82 24.31 10.34
C GLY A 265 0.89 23.61 11.69
N VAL A 266 0.86 24.37 12.78
CA VAL A 266 0.90 23.82 14.15
C VAL A 266 -0.26 22.83 14.38
N GLY A 267 -1.46 23.14 13.88
CA GLY A 267 -2.64 22.26 13.95
C GLY A 267 -2.46 20.93 13.21
N SER A 268 -1.88 20.97 12.01
CA SER A 268 -1.53 19.78 11.22
C SER A 268 -0.48 18.90 11.91
N ARG A 269 0.51 19.51 12.58
CA ARG A 269 1.51 18.80 13.38
C ARG A 269 0.87 18.11 14.59
N SER A 270 -0.07 18.77 15.28
CA SER A 270 -0.78 18.18 16.41
C SER A 270 -1.70 17.04 15.99
N GLU A 271 -2.39 17.12 14.85
CA GLU A 271 -3.24 16.04 14.36
C GLU A 271 -2.43 14.79 14.03
N LEU A 272 -1.38 14.92 13.22
CA LEU A 272 -0.51 13.79 12.91
C LEU A 272 0.13 13.21 14.17
N SER A 273 0.58 14.06 15.09
CA SER A 273 1.16 13.58 16.35
C SER A 273 0.15 12.78 17.17
N ARG A 274 -1.10 13.24 17.27
CA ARG A 274 -2.20 12.54 17.95
C ARG A 274 -2.49 11.19 17.31
N LEU A 275 -2.58 11.14 15.99
CA LEU A 275 -2.82 9.88 15.26
C LEU A 275 -1.65 8.91 15.44
N LEU A 276 -0.42 9.39 15.32
CA LEU A 276 0.78 8.58 15.51
C LEU A 276 1.00 8.18 16.97
N SER A 277 0.33 8.77 17.95
CA SER A 277 0.42 8.41 19.36
C SER A 277 -0.81 7.63 19.85
N ALA A 278 -1.68 7.17 18.96
CA ALA A 278 -2.88 6.43 19.36
C ALA A 278 -2.53 5.14 20.11
N GLU A 279 -3.21 4.90 21.23
CA GLU A 279 -3.03 3.72 22.08
C GLU A 279 -4.03 2.60 21.74
N THR A 280 -5.10 2.95 21.03
CA THR A 280 -6.15 2.03 20.57
C THR A 280 -6.50 2.27 19.10
N LEU A 281 -7.07 1.26 18.43
CA LEU A 281 -7.55 1.42 17.05
C LEU A 281 -8.77 2.36 16.99
N GLU A 282 -9.55 2.41 18.07
CA GLU A 282 -10.74 3.25 18.23
C GLU A 282 -10.39 4.75 18.14
N GLU A 283 -9.26 5.18 18.70
CA GLU A 283 -8.78 6.57 18.65
C GLU A 283 -8.46 7.08 17.23
N LEU A 284 -8.21 6.16 16.30
CA LEU A 284 -7.94 6.47 14.90
C LEU A 284 -9.22 6.79 14.12
N GLN A 285 -10.39 6.35 14.61
CA GLN A 285 -11.71 6.59 13.99
C GLN A 285 -11.71 6.21 12.49
N LEU A 286 -11.30 4.98 12.19
CA LEU A 286 -11.03 4.54 10.82
C LEU A 286 -12.27 4.45 9.92
N ASP A 287 -13.47 4.34 10.49
CA ASP A 287 -14.74 4.33 9.76
C ASP A 287 -15.46 5.69 9.67
N ASP A 288 -14.81 6.80 10.08
CA ASP A 288 -15.33 8.14 9.80
C ASP A 288 -15.32 8.39 8.28
N LYS A 289 -16.52 8.37 7.69
CA LYS A 289 -16.73 8.55 6.24
C LYS A 289 -16.17 9.87 5.71
N ARG A 290 -16.04 10.92 6.54
CA ARG A 290 -15.45 12.21 6.14
C ARG A 290 -13.94 12.12 5.91
N GLN A 291 -13.31 11.07 6.43
CA GLN A 291 -11.87 10.84 6.41
C GLN A 291 -11.50 9.60 5.57
N SER A 292 -12.45 9.06 4.80
CA SER A 292 -12.19 7.95 3.88
C SER A 292 -11.12 8.33 2.85
N GLY A 293 -10.16 7.44 2.60
CA GLY A 293 -9.05 7.69 1.69
C GLY A 293 -7.94 8.59 2.25
N GLU A 294 -8.02 9.02 3.51
CA GLU A 294 -7.03 9.90 4.13
C GLU A 294 -5.73 9.17 4.46
N VAL A 295 -4.60 9.77 4.07
CA VAL A 295 -3.27 9.17 4.21
C VAL A 295 -2.77 9.04 5.66
N TRP A 296 -3.10 9.97 6.56
CA TRP A 296 -2.54 9.96 7.92
C TRP A 296 -3.15 8.89 8.81
N ARG A 297 -4.47 8.67 8.74
CA ARG A 297 -5.10 7.53 9.41
C ARG A 297 -4.57 6.20 8.91
N CYS A 298 -4.37 6.06 7.60
CA CYS A 298 -3.77 4.85 7.01
C CYS A 298 -2.33 4.63 7.50
N LEU A 299 -1.50 5.70 7.51
CA LEU A 299 -0.14 5.66 8.05
C LEU A 299 -0.15 5.27 9.54
N ALA A 300 -1.00 5.91 10.34
CA ALA A 300 -1.12 5.68 11.77
C ALA A 300 -1.60 4.26 12.08
N ALA A 301 -2.58 3.74 11.36
CA ALA A 301 -3.04 2.36 11.49
C ALA A 301 -1.90 1.34 11.25
N GLY A 302 -1.09 1.55 10.20
CA GLY A 302 0.06 0.69 9.94
C GLY A 302 1.13 0.76 11.04
N ILE A 303 1.44 1.97 11.53
CA ILE A 303 2.42 2.16 12.61
C ILE A 303 1.89 1.59 13.93
N PHE A 304 0.60 1.76 14.22
CA PHE A 304 -0.07 1.16 15.38
C PHE A 304 0.14 -0.35 15.39
N CYS A 305 -0.23 -1.05 14.31
CA CYS A 305 -0.04 -2.49 14.21
C CYS A 305 1.43 -2.92 14.38
N LEU A 306 2.37 -2.17 13.78
CA LEU A 306 3.80 -2.45 13.92
C LEU A 306 4.26 -2.33 15.38
N ARG A 307 3.86 -1.26 16.08
CA ARG A 307 4.16 -1.05 17.50
C ARG A 307 3.58 -2.16 18.36
N THR A 308 2.31 -2.50 18.15
CA THR A 308 1.66 -3.60 18.88
C THR A 308 2.41 -4.92 18.69
N ALA A 309 2.85 -5.23 17.46
CA ALA A 309 3.64 -6.42 17.21
C ALA A 309 5.00 -6.39 17.93
N MET A 310 5.70 -5.25 17.91
CA MET A 310 6.99 -5.09 18.58
C MET A 310 6.89 -5.25 20.10
N VAL A 311 5.92 -4.56 20.73
CA VAL A 311 5.69 -4.61 22.18
C VAL A 311 5.30 -6.02 22.61
N ARG A 312 4.33 -6.66 21.94
CA ARG A 312 3.90 -8.03 22.30
C ARG A 312 5.02 -9.05 22.18
N LEU A 313 5.97 -8.83 21.27
CA LEU A 313 7.13 -9.71 21.14
C LEU A 313 8.21 -9.41 22.17
N GLU A 314 8.36 -8.16 22.64
CA GLU A 314 9.39 -7.75 23.60
C GLU A 314 9.38 -8.61 24.87
N ASP A 315 8.19 -8.92 25.39
CA ASP A 315 8.00 -9.72 26.61
C ASP A 315 8.18 -11.23 26.41
N ALA A 316 8.30 -11.70 25.16
CA ALA A 316 8.37 -13.13 24.83
C ALA A 316 9.79 -13.55 24.42
N SER A 317 10.19 -14.76 24.82
CA SER A 317 11.49 -15.36 24.48
C SER A 317 11.37 -16.79 23.93
N GLY A 318 12.43 -17.27 23.26
CA GLY A 318 12.55 -18.65 22.76
C GLY A 318 11.36 -19.13 21.91
N GLN A 319 10.89 -20.35 22.18
CA GLN A 319 9.77 -20.97 21.46
C GLN A 319 8.45 -20.20 21.64
N GLN A 320 8.22 -19.59 22.81
CA GLN A 320 7.02 -18.78 23.05
C GLN A 320 7.00 -17.55 22.14
N ARG A 321 8.13 -16.87 21.99
CA ARG A 321 8.27 -15.74 21.06
C ARG A 321 7.97 -16.14 19.64
N GLU A 322 8.51 -17.28 19.21
CA GLU A 322 8.32 -17.79 17.85
C GLU A 322 6.86 -18.17 17.59
N ALA A 323 6.22 -18.88 18.51
CA ALA A 323 4.80 -19.20 18.43
C ALA A 323 3.93 -17.94 18.36
N LEU A 324 4.23 -16.94 19.19
CA LEU A 324 3.54 -15.65 19.16
C LEU A 324 3.74 -14.94 17.82
N ARG A 325 4.99 -14.85 17.33
CA ARG A 325 5.35 -14.23 16.05
C ARG A 325 4.50 -14.76 14.90
N LYS A 326 4.31 -16.08 14.83
CA LYS A 326 3.53 -16.76 13.79
C LYS A 326 2.03 -16.44 13.80
N THR A 327 1.50 -15.90 14.90
CA THR A 327 0.06 -15.57 15.03
C THR A 327 -0.24 -14.08 14.88
N LEU A 328 0.76 -13.21 15.12
CA LEU A 328 0.55 -11.76 15.18
C LEU A 328 0.10 -11.15 13.85
N PHE A 329 0.56 -11.65 12.71
CA PHE A 329 0.15 -11.11 11.41
C PHE A 329 -1.37 -11.22 11.22
N GLU A 330 -1.92 -12.42 11.40
CA GLU A 330 -3.36 -12.69 11.25
C GLU A 330 -4.17 -11.90 12.27
N GLN A 331 -3.77 -11.93 13.54
CA GLN A 331 -4.47 -11.26 14.63
C GLN A 331 -4.58 -9.75 14.36
N LEU A 332 -3.44 -9.09 14.09
CA LEU A 332 -3.40 -7.64 13.96
C LEU A 332 -4.08 -7.14 12.69
N ILE A 333 -3.94 -7.86 11.57
CA ILE A 333 -4.67 -7.51 10.34
C ILE A 333 -6.17 -7.72 10.53
N THR A 334 -6.58 -8.80 11.19
CA THR A 334 -8.01 -9.06 11.48
C THR A 334 -8.57 -7.98 12.43
N ASP A 335 -7.85 -7.59 13.47
CA ASP A 335 -8.25 -6.49 14.35
C ASP A 335 -8.38 -5.16 13.61
N LEU A 336 -7.44 -4.88 12.71
CA LEU A 336 -7.47 -3.65 11.93
C LEU A 336 -8.64 -3.61 10.93
N ILE A 337 -8.85 -4.65 10.13
CA ILE A 337 -9.89 -4.59 9.10
C ILE A 337 -11.30 -4.55 9.70
N PHE A 338 -11.50 -5.09 10.90
CA PHE A 338 -12.79 -5.05 11.59
C PHE A 338 -13.15 -3.67 12.13
N GLN A 339 -12.23 -2.69 12.09
CA GLN A 339 -12.58 -1.28 12.30
C GLN A 339 -13.37 -0.68 11.13
N GLY A 340 -13.46 -1.38 9.99
CA GLY A 340 -14.20 -0.91 8.82
C GLY A 340 -13.54 0.28 8.13
N GLY A 341 -14.35 1.14 7.50
CA GLY A 341 -13.89 2.31 6.77
C GLY A 341 -13.03 1.95 5.56
N ASP A 342 -11.86 2.57 5.43
CA ASP A 342 -10.91 2.24 4.36
C ASP A 342 -10.02 1.03 4.73
N ALA A 343 -10.68 -0.06 5.16
CA ALA A 343 -10.02 -1.24 5.73
C ALA A 343 -8.97 -1.85 4.80
N GLN A 344 -9.24 -1.91 3.49
CA GLN A 344 -8.33 -2.42 2.48
C GLN A 344 -7.05 -1.57 2.39
N ALA A 345 -7.15 -0.24 2.33
CA ALA A 345 -5.97 0.61 2.33
C ALA A 345 -5.18 0.50 3.64
N ASN A 346 -5.88 0.58 4.79
CA ASN A 346 -5.26 0.50 6.12
C ASN A 346 -4.49 -0.82 6.29
N ALA A 347 -5.12 -1.95 5.94
CA ALA A 347 -4.52 -3.27 6.04
C ALA A 347 -3.39 -3.48 5.03
N THR A 348 -3.52 -2.98 3.80
CA THR A 348 -2.45 -3.11 2.79
C THR A 348 -1.12 -2.52 3.30
N PHE A 349 -1.16 -1.33 3.90
CA PHE A 349 0.04 -0.69 4.43
C PHE A 349 0.53 -1.37 5.74
N ALA A 350 -0.38 -1.70 6.66
CA ALA A 350 -0.05 -2.46 7.86
C ALA A 350 0.60 -3.82 7.53
N GLY A 351 0.07 -4.53 6.53
CA GLY A 351 0.58 -5.81 6.05
C GLY A 351 1.98 -5.71 5.47
N ALA A 352 2.32 -4.60 4.81
CA ALA A 352 3.69 -4.35 4.34
C ALA A 352 4.66 -4.20 5.54
N LEU A 353 4.30 -3.43 6.56
CA LEU A 353 5.13 -3.22 7.76
C LEU A 353 5.26 -4.51 8.58
N LEU A 354 4.14 -5.17 8.88
CA LEU A 354 4.12 -6.44 9.62
C LEU A 354 4.86 -7.53 8.86
N GLY A 355 4.67 -7.62 7.55
CA GLY A 355 5.39 -8.56 6.70
C GLY A 355 6.90 -8.34 6.69
N ALA A 356 7.35 -7.08 6.64
CA ALA A 356 8.77 -6.73 6.71
C ALA A 356 9.38 -7.01 8.10
N TYR A 357 8.58 -6.90 9.17
CA TYR A 357 9.03 -7.10 10.54
C TYR A 357 8.99 -8.57 10.97
N LEU A 358 7.85 -9.23 10.79
CA LEU A 358 7.58 -10.61 11.19
C LEU A 358 8.18 -11.60 10.19
N GLY A 359 8.14 -11.32 8.88
CA GLY A 359 8.63 -12.21 7.82
C GLY A 359 7.53 -12.99 7.10
N TYR A 360 7.83 -13.46 5.89
CA TYR A 360 6.92 -14.22 5.02
C TYR A 360 6.36 -15.47 5.68
N ASP A 361 7.20 -16.16 6.42
CA ASP A 361 6.87 -17.40 7.10
C ASP A 361 5.91 -17.20 8.30
N ALA A 362 5.69 -15.97 8.77
CA ALA A 362 4.67 -15.62 9.77
C ALA A 362 3.30 -15.27 9.16
N ILE A 363 3.19 -15.15 7.84
CA ILE A 363 1.91 -14.93 7.18
C ILE A 363 1.18 -16.27 7.11
N PRO A 364 -0.11 -16.35 7.51
CA PRO A 364 -0.87 -17.59 7.48
C PRO A 364 -0.81 -18.28 6.11
N GLU A 365 -0.52 -19.58 6.11
CA GLU A 365 -0.38 -20.34 4.86
C GLU A 365 -1.67 -20.29 4.05
N GLN A 366 -2.82 -20.45 4.71
CA GLN A 366 -4.13 -20.38 4.06
C GLN A 366 -4.36 -19.06 3.33
N TRP A 367 -3.88 -17.93 3.88
CA TRP A 367 -4.02 -16.62 3.26
C TRP A 367 -3.07 -16.45 2.07
N ARG A 368 -1.81 -16.92 2.19
CA ARG A 368 -0.84 -16.87 1.09
C ARG A 368 -1.26 -17.75 -0.09
N GLU A 369 -1.76 -18.95 0.22
CA GLU A 369 -2.14 -19.94 -0.79
C GLU A 369 -3.45 -19.57 -1.50
N GLY A 370 -4.34 -18.84 -0.82
CA GLY A 370 -5.62 -18.37 -1.34
C GLY A 370 -5.54 -17.12 -2.23
N LEU A 371 -4.37 -16.49 -2.39
CA LEU A 371 -4.23 -15.32 -3.26
C LEU A 371 -4.38 -15.67 -4.75
N SER A 372 -5.24 -14.90 -5.43
CA SER A 372 -5.27 -14.85 -6.89
C SER A 372 -3.89 -14.46 -7.43
N HIS A 373 -3.49 -15.05 -8.55
CA HIS A 373 -2.22 -14.75 -9.21
C HIS A 373 -0.95 -14.87 -8.32
N LYS A 374 -1.00 -15.61 -7.20
CA LYS A 374 0.12 -15.72 -6.23
C LYS A 374 1.46 -16.04 -6.88
N ASN A 375 1.47 -16.91 -7.89
CA ASN A 375 2.70 -17.31 -8.58
C ASN A 375 3.36 -16.09 -9.23
N PHE A 376 2.58 -15.20 -9.84
CA PHE A 376 3.11 -13.95 -10.41
C PHE A 376 3.72 -13.07 -9.31
N LEU A 377 2.97 -12.82 -8.23
CA LEU A 377 3.45 -12.01 -7.10
C LEU A 377 4.73 -12.59 -6.47
N MET A 378 4.79 -13.90 -6.27
CA MET A 378 5.96 -14.59 -5.72
C MET A 378 7.18 -14.42 -6.63
N ARG A 379 7.02 -14.57 -7.96
CA ARG A 379 8.12 -14.32 -8.91
C ARG A 379 8.62 -12.88 -8.85
N LYS A 380 7.72 -11.90 -8.84
CA LYS A 380 8.09 -10.48 -8.75
C LYS A 380 8.73 -10.14 -7.40
N SER A 381 8.27 -10.75 -6.32
CA SER A 381 8.87 -10.59 -5.00
C SER A 381 10.28 -11.19 -4.94
N LYS A 382 10.50 -12.37 -5.52
CA LYS A 382 11.84 -12.98 -5.64
C LYS A 382 12.77 -12.13 -6.51
N MET A 383 12.26 -11.57 -7.61
CA MET A 383 12.98 -10.59 -8.41
C MET A 383 13.42 -9.39 -7.56
N LEU A 384 12.54 -8.84 -6.71
CA LEU A 384 12.91 -7.77 -5.79
C LEU A 384 14.04 -8.19 -4.84
N CYS A 385 14.01 -9.41 -4.30
CA CYS A 385 15.09 -9.94 -3.46
C CYS A 385 16.45 -9.98 -4.20
N LEU A 386 16.46 -10.35 -5.48
CA LEU A 386 17.67 -10.33 -6.31
C LEU A 386 18.16 -8.89 -6.55
N MET A 387 17.24 -7.97 -6.86
CA MET A 387 17.56 -6.55 -7.09
C MET A 387 18.15 -5.84 -5.87
N THR A 388 17.70 -6.21 -4.67
CA THR A 388 18.24 -5.67 -3.40
C THR A 388 19.54 -6.35 -2.97
N ARG A 389 19.88 -7.50 -3.56
CA ARG A 389 20.93 -8.45 -3.11
C ARG A 389 20.64 -9.09 -1.75
N ALA A 390 19.35 -9.24 -1.40
CA ALA A 390 18.95 -10.10 -0.29
C ALA A 390 19.13 -11.60 -0.62
N VAL A 391 19.14 -11.94 -1.92
CA VAL A 391 19.48 -13.27 -2.43
C VAL A 391 20.56 -13.10 -3.49
N GLU A 392 21.54 -14.00 -3.51
CA GLU A 392 22.59 -14.02 -4.52
C GLU A 392 22.03 -14.45 -5.88
N GLY A 393 22.60 -13.89 -6.95
CA GLY A 393 22.26 -14.21 -8.33
C GLY A 393 21.93 -12.99 -9.18
N GLY A 394 21.70 -13.24 -10.46
CA GLY A 394 21.21 -12.26 -11.42
C GLY A 394 19.73 -12.47 -11.69
N TYR A 395 19.01 -11.37 -11.96
CA TYR A 395 17.67 -11.45 -12.52
C TYR A 395 17.74 -11.23 -14.04
N ASN A 396 17.16 -12.16 -14.79
CA ASN A 396 16.94 -12.01 -16.22
C ASN A 396 15.54 -11.44 -16.45
N ASN A 397 15.45 -10.38 -17.26
CA ASN A 397 14.17 -9.74 -17.57
C ASN A 397 13.13 -10.75 -18.08
N GLU A 398 12.08 -10.96 -17.29
CA GLU A 398 10.95 -11.82 -17.66
C GLU A 398 10.05 -11.13 -18.69
N PRO A 399 9.48 -11.86 -19.66
CA PRO A 399 8.57 -11.29 -20.67
C PRO A 399 7.36 -10.57 -20.07
N ASP A 400 6.86 -11.08 -18.94
CA ASP A 400 5.69 -10.55 -18.23
C ASP A 400 6.01 -9.30 -17.38
N SER A 401 7.27 -8.84 -17.36
CA SER A 401 7.69 -7.57 -16.77
C SER A 401 7.61 -6.40 -17.76
N LYS A 402 7.40 -6.63 -19.06
CA LYS A 402 7.46 -5.58 -20.10
C LYS A 402 6.27 -4.61 -20.04
N LEU A 403 6.43 -3.45 -20.69
CA LEU A 403 5.29 -2.63 -21.11
C LEU A 403 4.62 -3.28 -22.32
N TYR A 404 3.29 -3.21 -22.37
CA TYR A 404 2.52 -3.81 -23.44
C TYR A 404 1.99 -2.73 -24.38
N PRO A 405 1.78 -3.03 -25.68
CA PRO A 405 1.05 -2.14 -26.56
C PRO A 405 -0.33 -1.83 -25.98
N ALA A 406 -0.72 -0.56 -26.06
CA ALA A 406 -2.02 -0.10 -25.60
C ALA A 406 -3.14 -0.86 -26.32
N ARG A 407 -4.21 -1.21 -25.60
CA ARG A 407 -5.40 -1.77 -26.24
C ARG A 407 -6.06 -0.71 -27.11
N ASN A 408 -6.62 -1.12 -28.24
CA ASN A 408 -7.45 -0.23 -29.05
C ASN A 408 -8.82 0.01 -28.37
N GLU A 409 -9.60 0.96 -28.87
CA GLU A 409 -10.86 1.35 -28.25
C GLU A 409 -11.89 0.21 -28.23
N LEU A 410 -11.95 -0.62 -29.28
CA LEU A 410 -12.86 -1.75 -29.37
C LEU A 410 -12.53 -2.80 -28.30
N GLU A 411 -11.26 -3.18 -28.21
CA GLU A 411 -10.77 -4.12 -27.18
C GLU A 411 -11.10 -3.62 -25.77
N ARG A 412 -10.91 -2.33 -25.50
CA ARG A 412 -11.25 -1.72 -24.20
C ARG A 412 -12.74 -1.82 -23.91
N ARG A 413 -13.60 -1.49 -24.88
CA ARG A 413 -15.06 -1.58 -24.72
C ARG A 413 -15.50 -3.01 -24.42
N GLU A 414 -14.99 -3.99 -25.17
CA GLU A 414 -15.33 -5.41 -24.96
C GLU A 414 -14.98 -5.90 -23.55
N ILE A 415 -13.81 -5.54 -23.05
CA ILE A 415 -13.37 -5.92 -21.69
C ILE A 415 -14.23 -5.25 -20.63
N LEU A 416 -14.54 -3.97 -20.80
CA LEU A 416 -15.39 -3.23 -19.86
C LEU A 416 -16.79 -3.85 -19.81
N THR A 417 -17.38 -4.19 -20.96
CA THR A 417 -18.67 -4.90 -21.03
C THR A 417 -18.60 -6.26 -20.35
N ARG A 418 -17.57 -7.07 -20.67
CA ARG A 418 -17.36 -8.39 -20.04
C ARG A 418 -17.22 -8.27 -18.52
N THR A 419 -16.49 -7.26 -18.05
CA THR A 419 -16.24 -7.01 -16.64
C THR A 419 -17.52 -6.56 -15.93
N ALA A 420 -18.30 -5.67 -16.53
CA ALA A 420 -19.59 -5.23 -15.99
C ALA A 420 -20.56 -6.42 -15.84
N ASN A 421 -20.66 -7.28 -16.86
CA ASN A 421 -21.51 -8.47 -16.81
C ASN A 421 -21.09 -9.44 -15.71
N ARG A 422 -19.77 -9.68 -15.55
CA ARG A 422 -19.24 -10.53 -14.46
C ARG A 422 -19.57 -9.95 -13.09
N ARG A 423 -19.40 -8.65 -12.89
CA ARG A 423 -19.72 -7.96 -11.62
C ARG A 423 -21.20 -8.08 -11.26
N ALA A 424 -22.10 -7.90 -12.24
CA ALA A 424 -23.53 -8.07 -12.03
C ALA A 424 -23.87 -9.51 -11.61
N ALA A 425 -23.37 -10.50 -12.35
CA ALA A 425 -23.59 -11.91 -12.04
C ALA A 425 -23.04 -12.30 -10.66
N ARG A 426 -21.88 -11.77 -10.28
CA ARG A 426 -21.27 -12.02 -8.96
C ARG A 426 -22.07 -11.39 -7.83
N LEU A 427 -22.59 -10.17 -8.02
CA LEU A 427 -23.47 -9.54 -7.03
C LEU A 427 -24.72 -10.38 -6.77
N ASP A 428 -25.36 -10.88 -7.83
CA ASP A 428 -26.55 -11.72 -7.71
C ASP A 428 -26.24 -13.05 -7.02
N MET A 429 -25.10 -13.66 -7.32
CA MET A 429 -24.62 -14.87 -6.63
C MET A 429 -24.41 -14.63 -5.13
N LEU A 430 -23.72 -13.54 -4.74
CA LEU A 430 -23.49 -13.22 -3.33
C LEU A 430 -24.81 -12.97 -2.58
N ARG A 431 -25.76 -12.28 -3.22
CA ARG A 431 -27.11 -12.05 -2.66
C ARG A 431 -27.87 -13.35 -2.47
N GLN A 432 -27.81 -14.26 -3.44
CA GLN A 432 -28.46 -15.56 -3.34
C GLN A 432 -27.91 -16.37 -2.17
N ARG A 433 -26.59 -16.51 -2.07
CA ARG A 433 -25.95 -17.25 -0.96
C ARG A 433 -26.33 -16.70 0.40
N ARG A 434 -26.41 -15.38 0.55
CA ARG A 434 -26.84 -14.77 1.82
C ARG A 434 -28.29 -15.13 2.15
N ARG A 435 -29.19 -15.18 1.17
CA ARG A 435 -30.58 -15.63 1.37
C ARG A 435 -30.64 -17.09 1.79
N ASP A 436 -29.79 -17.94 1.21
CA ASP A 436 -29.77 -19.38 1.52
C ASP A 436 -29.20 -19.67 2.92
N ALA A 437 -28.41 -18.75 3.48
CA ALA A 437 -27.82 -18.85 4.83
C ALA A 437 -28.63 -18.15 5.93
N SER A 438 -29.70 -17.41 5.57
CA SER A 438 -30.61 -16.70 6.48
C SER A 438 -31.86 -17.54 6.72
#